data_AF-A0A379TA41-F1
#
_entry.id   AF-A0A379TA41-F1
#
_cell.length_a   1.000
_cell.length_b   1.000
_cell.length_c   1.000
_cell.angle_alpha   90.00
_cell.angle_beta   90.00
_cell.angle_gamma   90.00
#
_symmetry.space_group_name_H-M   'P 1'
#
loop_
_entity.id
_entity.type
_entity.pdbx_description
1 polymer ?
#
loop_
_entity_poly.entity_id
_entity_poly.type
_entity_poly.pdbx_seq_one_letter_code
_entity_poly.pdbx_strand_id
1 'polypeptide(L)'
;MAIFSGLLFLTLPTGGVGGSFIAFYGVFLALFLTAGLGSGSTFQMISVIFRKLTMDRVKAEGGSEEKAMREAATDTAAALGFISAIGAIGGFFIPKAFGSSLALTGSPVGAMKVFLVFYIACVVITWAVYGRHSKNKK
;
A
#
# COMPACT_ATOMS: atom_id res chain seq x y z
N MET A 1 2.63 6.67 5.54
CA MET A 1 1.58 5.88 6.20
C MET A 1 2.01 5.28 7.54
N ALA A 2 3.08 4.45 7.61
CA ALA A 2 3.51 3.82 8.87
C ALA A 2 3.71 4.83 10.02
N ILE A 3 4.41 5.94 9.77
CA ILE A 3 4.62 7.01 10.76
C ILE A 3 3.29 7.61 11.24
N PHE A 4 2.42 8.03 10.31
CA PHE A 4 1.13 8.61 10.66
C PHE A 4 0.20 7.63 11.40
N SER A 5 0.25 6.34 11.04
CA SER A 5 -0.47 5.30 11.78
C SER A 5 0.04 5.14 13.21
N GLY A 6 1.34 5.34 13.46
CA GLY A 6 1.92 5.40 14.80
C GLY A 6 1.51 6.67 15.56
N LEU A 7 1.47 7.82 14.87
CA LEU A 7 1.06 9.09 15.48
C LEU A 7 -0.39 9.09 15.97
N LEU A 8 -1.28 8.31 15.34
CA LEU A 8 -2.68 8.21 15.80
C LEU A 8 -2.78 7.75 17.27
N PHE A 9 -1.89 6.89 17.76
CA PHE A 9 -1.91 6.43 19.14
C PHE A 9 -1.68 7.57 20.16
N LEU A 10 -0.98 8.63 19.76
CA LEU A 10 -0.77 9.82 20.60
C LEU A 10 -1.98 10.76 20.65
N THR A 11 -2.94 10.58 19.73
CA THR A 11 -4.14 11.42 19.65
C THR A 11 -5.32 10.88 20.45
N LEU A 12 -5.24 9.61 20.84
CA LEU A 12 -6.29 8.89 21.56
C LEU A 12 -6.24 9.13 23.07
N PRO A 13 -7.38 9.04 23.76
CA PRO A 13 -7.41 9.07 25.22
C PRO A 13 -6.61 7.89 25.80
N THR A 14 -5.66 8.17 26.69
CA THR A 14 -4.84 7.15 27.35
C THR A 14 -4.60 7.53 28.81
N GLY A 15 -4.63 6.54 29.72
CA GLY A 15 -4.25 6.73 31.13
C GLY A 15 -5.05 7.79 31.91
N GLY A 16 -6.30 8.06 31.53
CA GLY A 16 -7.15 9.09 32.16
C GLY A 16 -6.96 10.51 31.61
N VAL A 17 -6.04 10.72 30.66
CA VAL A 17 -5.89 11.98 29.92
C VAL A 17 -6.77 11.94 28.67
N GLY A 18 -7.55 13.01 28.44
CA GLY A 18 -8.41 13.15 27.27
C GLY A 18 -7.60 13.21 25.96
N GLY A 19 -8.15 12.65 24.88
CA GLY A 19 -7.57 12.74 23.55
C GLY A 19 -7.80 14.10 22.88
N SER A 20 -7.20 14.32 21.71
CA SER A 20 -7.38 15.54 20.91
C SER A 20 -8.01 15.23 19.55
N PHE A 21 -9.25 15.65 19.35
CA PHE A 21 -9.96 15.45 18.09
C PHE A 21 -9.28 16.17 16.93
N ILE A 22 -8.80 17.41 17.13
CA ILE A 22 -8.12 18.18 16.08
C ILE A 22 -6.83 17.47 15.64
N ALA A 23 -6.05 16.94 16.59
CA ALA A 23 -4.86 16.17 16.28
C ALA A 23 -5.20 14.86 15.55
N PHE A 24 -6.21 14.12 16.05
CA PHE A 24 -6.72 12.90 15.41
C PHE A 24 -7.14 13.16 13.96
N TYR A 25 -7.94 14.19 13.73
CA TYR A 25 -8.43 14.56 12.41
C TYR A 25 -7.28 14.97 11.47
N GLY A 26 -6.34 15.78 11.95
CA GLY A 26 -5.16 16.17 11.16
C GLY A 26 -4.29 14.98 10.75
N VAL A 27 -4.05 14.04 11.66
CA VAL A 27 -3.31 12.80 11.34
C VAL A 27 -4.09 11.92 10.37
N PHE A 28 -5.41 11.82 10.51
CA PHE A 28 -6.27 11.08 9.57
C PHE A 28 -6.25 11.69 8.16
N LEU A 29 -6.27 13.02 8.02
CA LEU A 29 -6.11 13.67 6.71
C LEU A 29 -4.75 13.36 6.09
N ALA A 30 -3.67 13.35 6.88
CA ALA A 30 -2.35 12.96 6.40
C ALA A 30 -2.31 11.48 5.98
N LEU A 31 -3.03 10.59 6.67
CA LEU A 31 -3.21 9.20 6.26
C LEU A 31 -3.96 9.09 4.92
N PHE A 32 -5.06 9.80 4.75
CA PHE A 32 -5.81 9.84 3.48
C PHE A 32 -4.96 10.36 2.33
N LEU A 33 -4.24 11.47 2.55
CA LEU A 33 -3.33 12.03 1.55
C LEU A 33 -2.25 11.04 1.16
N THR A 34 -1.58 10.43 2.15
CA THR A 34 -0.53 9.45 1.86
C THR A 34 -1.05 8.12 1.31
N ALA A 35 -2.29 7.74 1.60
CA ALA A 35 -2.95 6.62 0.92
C ALA A 35 -3.16 6.94 -0.57
N GLY A 36 -3.66 8.13 -0.90
CA GLY A 36 -3.83 8.57 -2.29
C GLY A 36 -2.51 8.61 -3.06
N LEU A 37 -1.47 9.20 -2.48
CA LEU A 37 -0.11 9.22 -3.05
C LEU A 37 0.46 7.80 -3.18
N GLY A 38 0.24 6.95 -2.18
CA GLY A 38 0.65 5.54 -2.18
C GLY A 38 0.00 4.75 -3.31
N SER A 39 -1.30 4.94 -3.53
CA SER A 39 -2.04 4.31 -4.64
C SER A 39 -1.47 4.73 -5.98
N GLY A 40 -1.36 6.04 -6.25
CA GLY A 40 -0.85 6.53 -7.54
C GLY A 40 0.58 6.04 -7.84
N SER A 41 1.48 6.13 -6.85
CA SER A 41 2.86 5.66 -6.99
C SER A 41 2.96 4.15 -7.19
N THR A 42 2.14 3.35 -6.49
CA THR A 42 2.15 1.89 -6.63
C THR A 42 1.61 1.44 -7.99
N PHE A 43 0.52 2.05 -8.47
CA PHE A 43 -0.02 1.76 -9.80
C PHE A 43 0.99 2.09 -10.91
N GLN A 44 1.63 3.25 -10.82
CA GLN A 44 2.66 3.65 -11.77
C GLN A 44 3.87 2.69 -11.73
N MET A 45 4.29 2.31 -10.52
CA MET A 45 5.38 1.37 -10.29
C MET A 45 5.09 0.00 -10.93
N ILE A 46 3.92 -0.59 -10.66
CA ILE A 46 3.51 -1.87 -11.27
C ILE A 46 3.52 -1.75 -12.79
N SER A 47 2.96 -0.67 -13.33
CA SER A 47 2.88 -0.43 -14.78
C SER A 47 4.25 -0.43 -15.44
N VAL A 48 5.24 0.23 -14.81
CA VAL A 48 6.60 0.30 -15.34
C VAL A 48 7.33 -1.05 -15.22
N ILE A 49 7.21 -1.73 -14.08
CA ILE A 49 7.88 -3.03 -13.87
C ILE A 49 7.33 -4.07 -14.83
N PHE A 50 6.01 -4.29 -14.84
CA PHE A 50 5.41 -5.36 -15.66
C PHE A 50 5.67 -5.14 -17.13
N ARG A 51 5.53 -3.90 -17.60
CA ARG A 51 5.85 -3.56 -18.98
C ARG A 51 7.31 -3.89 -19.30
N LYS A 52 8.25 -3.51 -18.42
CA LYS A 52 9.67 -3.81 -18.65
C LYS A 52 9.95 -5.32 -18.63
N LEU A 53 9.43 -6.05 -17.65
CA LEU A 53 9.63 -7.50 -17.54
C LEU A 53 9.08 -8.25 -18.76
N THR A 54 7.88 -7.90 -19.23
CA THR A 54 7.30 -8.53 -20.42
C THR A 54 8.08 -8.15 -21.68
N MET A 55 8.50 -6.89 -21.83
CA MET A 55 9.35 -6.48 -22.96
C MET A 55 10.68 -7.26 -22.99
N ASP A 56 11.37 -7.35 -21.85
CA ASP A 56 12.65 -8.06 -21.73
C ASP A 56 12.46 -9.57 -22.01
N ARG A 57 11.37 -10.17 -21.53
CA ARG A 57 11.00 -11.57 -21.79
C ARG A 57 10.79 -11.84 -23.28
N VAL A 58 9.92 -11.07 -23.94
CA VAL A 58 9.59 -11.29 -25.36
C VAL A 58 10.79 -11.07 -26.26
N LYS A 59 11.66 -10.10 -25.95
CA LYS A 59 12.93 -9.88 -26.68
C LYS A 59 13.90 -11.04 -26.48
N ALA A 60 14.03 -11.57 -25.26
CA ALA A 60 14.87 -12.73 -24.99
C ALA A 60 14.41 -14.00 -25.74
N GLU A 61 13.10 -14.11 -26.00
CA GLU A 61 12.49 -15.16 -26.83
C GLU A 61 12.64 -14.90 -28.35
N GLY A 62 13.29 -13.82 -28.77
CA GLY A 62 13.49 -13.47 -30.18
C GLY A 62 12.28 -12.81 -30.86
N GLY A 63 11.31 -12.31 -30.09
CA GLY A 63 10.14 -11.61 -30.60
C GLY A 63 10.46 -10.22 -31.19
N SER A 64 9.62 -9.75 -32.11
CA SER A 64 9.73 -8.38 -32.66
C SER A 64 9.35 -7.32 -31.62
N GLU A 65 9.83 -6.08 -31.81
CA GLU A 65 9.46 -4.94 -30.95
C GLU A 65 7.94 -4.71 -30.90
N GLU A 66 7.24 -4.92 -32.03
CA GLU A 66 5.79 -4.78 -32.10
C GLU A 66 5.07 -5.83 -31.23
N LYS A 67 5.52 -7.10 -31.31
CA LYS A 67 4.98 -8.19 -30.49
C LYS A 67 5.25 -7.92 -29.00
N ALA A 68 6.48 -7.51 -28.66
CA ALA A 68 6.86 -7.18 -27.30
C ALA A 68 5.98 -6.06 -26.72
N MET A 69 5.76 -4.99 -27.49
CA MET A 69 4.95 -3.86 -27.05
C MET A 69 3.47 -4.23 -26.86
N ARG A 70 2.92 -5.05 -27.76
CA ARG A 70 1.54 -5.52 -27.65
C ARG A 70 1.34 -6.43 -26.44
N GLU A 71 2.19 -7.43 -26.24
CA GLU A 71 2.12 -8.31 -25.07
C GLU A 71 2.32 -7.54 -23.77
N ALA A 72 3.31 -6.64 -23.72
CA ALA A 72 3.55 -5.83 -22.53
C ALA A 72 2.36 -4.95 -22.15
N ALA A 73 1.64 -4.39 -23.14
CA ALA A 73 0.42 -3.64 -22.89
C ALA A 73 -0.70 -4.53 -22.31
N THR A 74 -0.93 -5.71 -22.91
CA THR A 74 -1.97 -6.66 -22.46
C THR A 74 -1.66 -7.22 -21.07
N ASP A 75 -0.44 -7.70 -20.83
CA ASP A 75 -0.03 -8.27 -19.54
C ASP A 75 -0.09 -7.23 -18.42
N THR A 76 0.38 -6.01 -18.70
CA THR A 76 0.32 -4.91 -17.72
C THR A 76 -1.12 -4.55 -17.39
N ALA A 77 -2.01 -4.46 -18.38
CA ALA A 77 -3.42 -4.18 -18.14
C ALA A 77 -4.11 -5.27 -17.32
N ALA A 78 -3.83 -6.54 -17.63
CA ALA A 78 -4.34 -7.69 -16.87
C ALA A 78 -3.83 -7.69 -15.42
N ALA A 79 -2.54 -7.45 -15.22
CA ALA A 79 -1.92 -7.37 -13.90
C ALA A 79 -2.53 -6.23 -13.08
N LEU A 80 -2.69 -5.03 -13.67
CA LEU A 80 -3.31 -3.89 -12.99
C LEU A 80 -4.76 -4.17 -12.61
N GLY A 81 -5.55 -4.78 -13.50
CA GLY A 81 -6.93 -5.17 -13.20
C GLY A 81 -7.02 -6.14 -12.02
N PHE A 82 -6.18 -7.17 -12.03
CA PHE A 82 -6.14 -8.17 -10.96
C PHE A 82 -5.68 -7.59 -9.62
N ILE A 83 -4.62 -6.77 -9.63
CA ILE A 83 -4.11 -6.11 -8.42
C ILE A 83 -5.14 -5.10 -7.88
N SER A 84 -5.88 -4.42 -8.75
CA SER A 84 -6.97 -3.51 -8.35
C SER A 84 -8.09 -4.25 -7.63
N ALA A 85 -8.48 -5.43 -8.14
CA ALA A 85 -9.49 -6.26 -7.50
C ALA A 85 -9.06 -6.72 -6.09
N ILE A 86 -7.80 -7.12 -5.93
CA ILE A 86 -7.24 -7.45 -4.61
C ILE A 86 -7.22 -6.21 -3.70
N GLY A 87 -6.79 -5.06 -4.22
CA GLY A 87 -6.73 -3.81 -3.47
C GLY A 87 -8.08 -3.36 -2.92
N ALA A 88 -9.17 -3.63 -3.65
CA ALA A 88 -10.53 -3.31 -3.22
C ALA A 88 -10.95 -4.02 -1.91
N ILE A 89 -10.36 -5.17 -1.59
CA ILE A 89 -10.60 -5.90 -0.33
C ILE A 89 -10.28 -5.01 0.88
N GLY A 90 -9.31 -4.10 0.75
CA GLY A 90 -8.97 -3.12 1.79
C GLY A 90 -10.16 -2.25 2.21
N GLY A 91 -11.05 -1.91 1.26
CA GLY A 91 -12.27 -1.13 1.52
C GLY A 91 -13.28 -1.84 2.43
N PHE A 92 -13.29 -3.17 2.42
CA PHE A 92 -14.08 -3.97 3.37
C PHE A 92 -13.32 -4.21 4.68
N PHE A 93 -12.04 -4.56 4.59
CA PHE A 93 -11.23 -4.95 5.73
C PHE A 93 -11.11 -3.85 6.78
N ILE A 94 -10.88 -2.59 6.36
CA ILE A 94 -10.68 -1.46 7.29
C ILE A 94 -11.92 -1.22 8.18
N PRO A 95 -13.13 -0.94 7.63
CA PRO A 95 -14.31 -0.72 8.45
C PRO A 95 -14.70 -1.97 9.25
N LYS A 96 -14.54 -3.17 8.69
CA LYS A 96 -14.85 -4.41 9.42
C LYS A 96 -13.92 -4.61 10.61
N ALA A 97 -12.62 -4.35 10.46
CA ALA A 97 -11.65 -4.46 11.54
C ALA A 97 -11.91 -3.45 12.66
N PHE A 98 -12.22 -2.19 12.31
CA PHE A 98 -12.66 -1.20 13.30
C PHE A 98 -13.93 -1.66 14.03
N GLY A 99 -14.95 -2.11 13.30
CA GLY A 99 -16.20 -2.61 13.87
C GLY A 99 -15.99 -3.80 14.81
N SER A 100 -15.17 -4.77 14.42
CA SER A 100 -14.82 -5.91 15.27
C SER A 100 -14.03 -5.48 16.52
N SER A 101 -13.07 -4.57 16.38
CA SER A 101 -12.26 -4.06 17.51
C SER A 101 -13.16 -3.35 18.53
N LEU A 102 -14.07 -2.50 18.06
CA LEU A 102 -15.05 -1.80 18.90
C LEU A 102 -16.02 -2.78 19.57
N ALA A 103 -16.55 -3.77 18.84
CA ALA A 103 -17.49 -4.74 19.39
C ALA A 103 -16.86 -5.63 20.47
N LEU A 104 -15.59 -6.01 20.32
CA LEU A 104 -14.91 -6.94 21.24
C LEU A 104 -14.23 -6.24 22.42
N THR A 105 -13.76 -5.01 22.23
CA THR A 105 -12.89 -4.32 23.22
C THR A 105 -13.38 -2.95 23.64
N GLY A 106 -14.43 -2.41 22.98
CA GLY A 106 -14.87 -1.02 23.16
C GLY A 106 -13.90 0.02 22.59
N SER A 107 -12.84 -0.39 21.90
CA SER A 107 -11.77 0.51 21.45
C SER A 107 -11.30 0.21 20.01
N PRO A 108 -10.96 1.23 19.19
CA PRO A 108 -10.41 1.03 17.85
C PRO A 108 -8.90 0.66 17.85
N VAL A 109 -8.25 0.72 19.02
CA VAL A 109 -6.80 0.52 19.18
C VAL A 109 -6.34 -0.84 18.64
N GLY A 110 -7.15 -1.89 18.77
CA GLY A 110 -6.84 -3.22 18.23
C GLY A 110 -6.67 -3.20 16.72
N ALA A 111 -7.65 -2.63 15.99
CA ALA A 111 -7.58 -2.48 14.54
C ALA A 111 -6.38 -1.60 14.11
N MET A 112 -6.12 -0.50 14.81
CA MET A 112 -5.01 0.39 14.51
C MET A 112 -3.65 -0.30 14.63
N LYS A 113 -3.47 -1.20 15.60
CA LYS A 113 -2.23 -1.99 15.73
C LYS A 113 -2.02 -2.90 14.52
N VAL A 114 -3.09 -3.55 14.04
CA VAL A 114 -3.04 -4.38 12.83
C VAL A 114 -2.61 -3.55 11.61
N PHE A 115 -3.21 -2.36 11.42
CA PHE A 115 -2.85 -1.48 10.32
C PHE A 115 -1.42 -0.96 10.41
N LEU A 116 -0.93 -0.62 11.61
CA LEU A 116 0.46 -0.22 11.82
C LEU A 116 1.43 -1.33 11.41
N VAL A 117 1.20 -2.57 11.89
CA VAL A 117 2.01 -3.73 11.54
C VAL A 117 1.99 -3.98 10.03
N PHE A 118 0.81 -3.87 9.40
CA PHE A 118 0.68 -4.00 7.95
C PHE A 118 1.51 -2.94 7.20
N TYR A 119 1.43 -1.67 7.59
CA TYR A 119 2.23 -0.62 6.95
C TYR A 119 3.74 -0.79 7.16
N ILE A 120 4.17 -1.30 8.32
CA ILE A 120 5.58 -1.64 8.56
C ILE A 120 6.00 -2.78 7.62
N ALA A 121 5.18 -3.83 7.49
CA ALA A 121 5.45 -4.92 6.56
C ALA A 121 5.55 -4.43 5.10
N CYS A 122 4.66 -3.53 4.67
CA CYS A 122 4.76 -2.91 3.34
C CYS A 122 6.07 -2.15 3.13
N VAL A 123 6.52 -1.38 4.13
CA VAL A 123 7.82 -0.67 4.05
C VAL A 123 8.97 -1.68 3.91
N VAL A 124 8.97 -2.76 4.69
CA VAL A 124 9.99 -3.81 4.63
C VAL A 124 9.98 -4.50 3.27
N ILE A 125 8.82 -4.85 2.73
CA ILE A 125 8.69 -5.49 1.41
C ILE A 125 9.20 -4.56 0.31
N THR A 126 8.73 -3.31 0.29
CA THR A 126 9.19 -2.32 -0.69
C THR A 126 10.70 -2.13 -0.61
N TRP A 127 11.25 -2.04 0.59
CA TRP A 127 12.70 -1.94 0.78
C TRP A 127 13.47 -3.20 0.34
N ALA A 128 12.94 -4.40 0.61
CA ALA A 128 13.57 -5.65 0.20
C ALA A 128 13.61 -5.80 -1.33
N VAL A 129 12.51 -5.47 -2.01
CA VAL A 129 12.40 -5.57 -3.46
C VAL A 129 13.22 -4.46 -4.14
N TYR A 130 13.10 -3.21 -3.69
CA TYR A 130 13.71 -2.05 -4.35
C TYR A 130 15.03 -1.58 -3.74
N GLY A 131 15.06 -1.42 -2.41
CA GLY A 131 16.19 -0.86 -1.69
C GLY A 131 17.45 -1.72 -1.76
N ARG A 132 17.30 -3.04 -1.91
CA ARG A 132 18.44 -3.98 -2.04
C ARG A 132 18.98 -4.10 -3.47
N HIS A 133 18.11 -4.08 -4.49
CA HIS A 133 18.54 -4.23 -5.89
C HIS A 133 19.11 -2.94 -6.49
N SER A 134 18.70 -1.76 -6.01
CA SER A 134 19.24 -0.47 -6.46
C SER A 134 20.72 -0.27 -6.08
N LYS A 135 21.19 -0.87 -4.98
CA LYS A 135 22.60 -0.79 -4.55
C LYS A 135 23.57 -1.66 -5.35
N ASN A 136 23.09 -2.65 -6.11
CA ASN A 136 23.94 -3.53 -6.93
C ASN A 136 24.21 -2.99 -8.36
N LYS A 137 23.91 -1.70 -8.60
CA LYS A 137 24.33 -0.97 -9.81
C LYS A 137 25.31 0.17 -9.48
N LYS A 138 26.36 -0.14 -8.73
CA LYS A 138 27.57 0.68 -8.68
C LYS A 138 28.72 -0.08 -9.27
#